data_AF-A0AAD6Y989-F1
#
_entry.id   AF-A0AAD6Y989-F1
#
_cell.length_a   1.000
_cell.length_b   1.000
_cell.length_c   1.000
_cell.angle_alpha   90.00
_cell.angle_beta   90.00
_cell.angle_gamma   90.00
#
_symmetry.space_group_name_H-M   'P 1'
#
loop_
_entity.id
_entity.type
_entity.pdbx_description
1 polymer ?
#
loop_
_entity_poly.entity_id
_entity_poly.type
_entity_poly.pdbx_seq_one_letter_code
_entity_poly.pdbx_strand_id
1 'polypeptide(L)'
;LSKTLIPQWLNGLYSYQEEVVLRIRDGQDVLCCLNTGGGKSAMFSVPLIALREITKNPDLYPNLPTRSRPVGIVITPTKGL
;
A
#
# COMPACT_ATOMS: atom_id res chain seq x y z
N LEU A 1 -4.46 17.87 14.06
CA LEU A 1 -3.52 16.73 13.92
C LEU A 1 -2.58 17.03 12.77
N SER A 2 -1.31 17.33 13.05
CA SER A 2 -0.30 17.52 12.00
C SER A 2 0.03 16.15 11.40
N LYS A 3 -0.22 15.96 10.10
CA LYS A 3 0.15 14.72 9.40
C LYS A 3 1.67 14.74 9.22
N THR A 4 2.39 13.85 9.90
CA THR A 4 3.81 13.61 9.61
C THR A 4 3.89 12.91 8.27
N LEU A 5 4.19 13.68 7.21
CA LEU A 5 4.47 13.13 5.90
C LEU A 5 5.80 12.39 5.95
N ILE A 6 5.88 11.24 5.28
CA ILE A 6 7.17 10.62 4.99
C ILE A 6 7.92 11.64 4.11
N PRO A 7 9.13 12.14 4.50
CA PRO A 7 9.77 13.28 3.85
C PRO A 7 9.95 13.13 2.33
N GLN A 8 10.17 11.89 1.88
CA GLN A 8 10.28 11.54 0.46
C GLN A 8 8.93 11.43 -0.30
N TRP A 9 7.78 11.55 0.36
CA TRP A 9 6.44 11.56 -0.24
C TRP A 9 5.79 12.94 -0.12
N LEU A 10 6.34 13.91 -0.86
CA LEU A 10 5.90 15.30 -0.82
C LEU A 10 4.41 15.47 -1.17
N ASN A 11 3.90 14.64 -2.09
CA ASN A 11 2.54 14.73 -2.63
C ASN A 11 1.70 13.46 -2.43
N GLY A 12 2.15 12.52 -1.58
CA GLY A 12 1.47 11.22 -1.42
C GLY A 12 1.54 10.35 -2.68
N LEU A 13 0.49 9.54 -2.90
CA LEU A 13 0.36 8.67 -4.06
C LEU A 13 -0.05 9.46 -5.30
N TYR A 14 0.43 9.05 -6.47
CA TYR A 14 -0.19 9.45 -7.72
C TYR A 14 -1.58 8.83 -7.84
N SER A 15 -2.49 9.48 -8.58
CA SER A 15 -3.88 9.02 -8.76
C SER A 15 -3.98 7.58 -9.28
N TYR A 16 -3.12 7.21 -10.23
CA TYR A 16 -3.08 5.84 -10.76
C TYR A 16 -2.57 4.81 -9.73
N GLN A 17 -1.69 5.21 -8.80
CA GLN A 17 -1.25 4.32 -7.71
C GLN A 17 -2.35 4.14 -6.68
N GLU A 18 -3.06 5.22 -6.33
CA GLU A 18 -4.20 5.18 -5.42
C GLU A 18 -5.27 4.21 -5.93
N GLU A 19 -5.64 4.31 -7.21
CA GLU A 19 -6.60 3.40 -7.85
C GLU A 19 -6.19 1.93 -7.69
N VAL A 20 -4.92 1.60 -7.97
CA VAL A 20 -4.40 0.24 -7.83
C VAL A 20 -4.38 -0.23 -6.38
N VAL A 21 -3.96 0.64 -5.45
CA VAL A 21 -3.91 0.35 -4.01
C VAL A 21 -5.31 0.04 -3.48
N LEU A 22 -6.32 0.80 -3.89
CA LEU A 22 -7.71 0.57 -3.50
C LEU A 22 -8.22 -0.78 -4.02
N ARG A 23 -7.96 -1.12 -5.29
CA ARG A 23 -8.32 -2.44 -5.84
C ARG A 23 -7.68 -3.60 -5.08
N ILE A 24 -6.39 -3.50 -4.76
CA ILE A 24 -5.68 -4.53 -3.96
C ILE A 24 -6.32 -4.67 -2.58
N ARG A 25 -6.66 -3.54 -1.92
CA ARG A 25 -7.30 -3.57 -0.61
C ARG A 25 -8.70 -4.19 -0.67
N ASP A 26 -9.42 -3.97 -1.76
CA ASP A 26 -10.74 -4.57 -2.00
C ASP A 26 -10.65 -6.06 -2.41
N GLY A 27 -9.44 -6.65 -2.37
CA GLY A 27 -9.19 -8.08 -2.59
C GLY A 27 -9.13 -8.46 -4.07
N GLN A 28 -8.97 -7.50 -4.97
CA GLN A 28 -8.85 -7.77 -6.40
C GLN A 28 -7.41 -8.14 -6.78
N ASP A 29 -7.28 -9.11 -7.67
CA ASP A 29 -6.02 -9.41 -8.34
C ASP A 29 -5.75 -8.35 -9.43
N VAL A 30 -4.58 -7.71 -9.38
CA VAL A 30 -4.24 -6.59 -10.27
C VAL A 30 -2.97 -6.88 -11.06
N LEU A 31 -3.06 -6.80 -12.39
CA LEU A 31 -1.91 -6.68 -13.29
C LEU A 31 -1.68 -5.20 -13.59
N CYS A 32 -0.51 -4.67 -13.23
CA CYS A 32 -0.16 -3.27 -13.48
C CYS A 32 1.11 -3.15 -14.34
N CYS A 33 0.99 -2.47 -15.48
CA CYS A 33 2.10 -2.20 -16.39
C CYS A 33 2.41 -0.71 -16.40
N LEU A 34 3.57 -0.33 -15.83
CA LEU A 34 4.04 1.06 -15.79
C LEU A 34 5.49 1.14 -16.25
N ASN A 35 5.84 2.29 -16.81
CA ASN A 35 7.21 2.64 -17.16
C ASN A 35 8.17 2.53 -15.95
N THR A 36 9.46 2.39 -16.24
CA THR A 36 10.51 2.48 -15.22
C THR A 36 10.46 3.85 -14.55
N GLY A 37 10.61 3.89 -13.23
CA GLY A 37 10.46 5.13 -12.46
C GLY A 37 9.02 5.54 -12.13
N GLY A 38 7.99 4.88 -12.68
CA GLY A 38 6.57 5.15 -12.39
C GLY A 38 6.09 4.77 -10.97
N GLY A 39 7.01 4.57 -10.02
CA GLY A 39 6.67 4.33 -8.61
C GLY A 39 5.95 3.01 -8.32
N LYS A 40 6.27 1.93 -9.05
CA LYS A 40 5.63 0.62 -8.88
C LYS A 40 5.66 0.07 -7.45
N SER A 41 6.75 0.30 -6.74
CA SER A 41 6.94 -0.23 -5.38
C SER A 41 5.91 0.29 -4.37
N ALA A 42 5.36 1.49 -4.58
CA ALA A 42 4.33 2.04 -3.70
C ALA A 42 3.04 1.19 -3.77
N MET A 43 2.69 0.67 -4.96
CA MET A 43 1.43 -0.04 -5.16
C MET A 43 1.31 -1.34 -4.37
N PHE A 44 2.41 -2.03 -4.08
CA PHE A 44 2.39 -3.20 -3.18
C PHE A 44 2.82 -2.89 -1.74
N SER A 45 3.53 -1.77 -1.50
CA SER A 45 3.96 -1.40 -0.15
C SER A 45 2.86 -0.69 0.65
N VAL A 46 2.10 0.21 0.03
CA VAL A 46 1.03 0.98 0.71
C VAL A 46 -0.06 0.07 1.29
N PRO A 47 -0.61 -0.92 0.54
CA PRO A 47 -1.67 -1.76 1.08
C PRO A 47 -1.22 -2.50 2.34
N LEU A 48 0.06 -2.92 2.41
CA LEU A 48 0.62 -3.57 3.58
C LEU A 48 0.77 -2.62 4.77
N ILE A 49 1.22 -1.39 4.54
CA ILE A 49 1.32 -0.36 5.58
C ILE A 49 -0.09 -0.04 6.12
N ALA A 50 -1.06 0.17 5.24
CA ALA A 50 -2.44 0.47 5.61
C ALA A 50 -3.08 -0.67 6.39
N LEU A 51 -2.92 -1.92 5.93
CA LEU A 51 -3.44 -3.10 6.61
C LEU A 51 -2.82 -3.26 8.01
N ARG A 52 -1.52 -2.98 8.15
CA ARG A 52 -0.83 -3.02 9.46
C ARG A 52 -1.35 -1.94 10.40
N GLU A 53 -1.60 -0.74 9.90
CA GLU A 53 -2.14 0.38 10.69
C GLU A 53 -3.56 0.08 11.17
N ILE A 54 -4.44 -0.34 10.26
CA ILE A 54 -5.83 -0.72 10.58
C ILE A 54 -5.87 -1.86 11.60
N THR A 55 -4.98 -2.84 11.45
CA THR A 55 -4.88 -3.97 12.39
C THR A 55 -4.42 -3.52 13.79
N LYS A 56 -3.51 -2.54 13.88
CA LYS A 56 -3.01 -2.04 15.16
C LYS A 56 -3.99 -1.12 15.87
N ASN A 57 -4.79 -0.36 15.12
CA ASN A 57 -5.67 0.68 15.64
C ASN A 57 -7.12 0.48 15.14
N PRO A 58 -7.76 -0.67 15.39
CA PRO A 58 -9.08 -1.00 14.82
C PRO A 58 -10.16 0.02 15.17
N ASP A 59 -10.09 0.62 16.36
CA ASP A 59 -11.06 1.61 16.85
C ASP A 59 -11.06 2.90 16.02
N LEU A 60 -9.93 3.25 15.39
CA LEU A 60 -9.83 4.42 14.51
C LEU A 60 -10.44 4.16 13.12
N TYR A 61 -10.66 2.90 12.76
CA TYR A 61 -11.09 2.47 11.44
C TYR A 61 -12.27 1.50 11.52
N PRO A 62 -13.40 1.92 12.13
CA PRO A 62 -14.55 1.05 12.29
C PRO A 62 -15.05 0.56 10.93
N ASN A 63 -15.46 -0.70 10.86
CA ASN A 63 -15.99 -1.38 9.67
C ASN A 63 -14.96 -1.70 8.56
N LEU A 64 -13.67 -1.39 8.75
CA LEU A 64 -12.65 -1.90 7.83
C LEU A 64 -12.19 -3.32 8.23
N PRO A 65 -11.97 -4.21 7.26
CA PRO A 65 -11.49 -5.56 7.55
C PRO A 65 -10.09 -5.52 8.16
N THR A 66 -9.90 -6.23 9.27
CA THR A 66 -8.59 -6.44 9.91
C THR A 66 -8.09 -7.85 9.63
N ARG A 67 -6.78 -8.07 9.79
CA ARG A 67 -6.20 -9.41 9.81
C ARG A 67 -5.37 -9.57 11.07
N SER A 68 -5.59 -10.66 11.82
CA SER A 68 -4.83 -10.94 13.06
C SER A 68 -3.31 -10.97 12.83
N ARG A 69 -2.89 -11.40 11.63
CA ARG A 69 -1.49 -11.43 11.21
C ARG A 69 -1.35 -10.91 9.78
N PRO A 70 -1.17 -9.59 9.57
CA PRO A 70 -1.05 -9.03 8.23
C PRO A 70 0.32 -9.34 7.64
N VAL A 71 0.34 -10.10 6.53
CA VAL A 71 1.56 -10.53 5.83
C VAL A 71 1.43 -10.20 4.35
N GLY A 72 2.52 -9.68 3.77
CA GLY A 72 2.69 -9.55 2.32
C GLY A 72 3.95 -10.29 1.89
N ILE A 73 3.90 -10.91 0.71
CA ILE A 73 5.04 -11.57 0.10
C ILE A 73 5.33 -10.84 -1.20
N VAL A 74 6.55 -10.32 -1.34
CA VAL A 74 7.05 -9.69 -2.56
C VAL A 74 8.10 -10.63 -3.14
N ILE A 75 7.87 -11.09 -4.36
CA ILE A 75 8.81 -11.94 -5.09
C ILE A 75 9.45 -11.09 -6.16
N THR A 76 10.77 -10.94 -6.08
CA THR A 76 11.57 -10.16 -7.03
C THR A 76 12.55 -11.08 -7.75
N PRO A 77 12.88 -10.82 -9.03
CA PRO A 77 13.80 -11.68 -9.77
C PRO A 77 15.25 -11.64 -9.27
N THR A 78 15.66 -10.56 -8.60
CA THR A 78 17.04 -10.33 -8.19
C THR A 78 17.15 -10.03 -6.71
N LYS A 79 18.32 -10.33 -6.12
CA LYS A 79 18.64 -10.01 -4.72
C LYS A 79 18.85 -8.51 -4.47
N GLY A 80 19.20 -7.75 -5.51
CA GLY A 80 19.56 -6.33 -5.41
C GLY A 80 18.40 -5.37 -5.67
N LEU A 81 17.16 -5.89 -5.71
CA LEU A 81 15.95 -5.09 -5.87
C LEU A 81 15.37 -4.69 -4.51
#